data_AF-A0A7S3FCA6-F1
#
_entry.id   AF-A0A7S3FCA6-F1
#
_cell.length_a   1.000
_cell.length_b   1.000
_cell.length_c   1.000
_cell.angle_alpha   90.00
_cell.angle_beta   90.00
_cell.angle_gamma   90.00
#
_symmetry.space_group_name_H-M   'P 1'
#
loop_
_entity.id
_entity.type
_entity.pdbx_description
1 polymer ?
#
loop_
_entity_poly.entity_id
_entity_poly.type
_entity_poly.pdbx_seq_one_letter_code
_entity_poly.pdbx_strand_id
1 'polypeptide(L)'
;GVPQLWEAARGPTLAMFAVSRLVARRARRDVPEASRAFAAAAGVPMSKFEPEELINERYKRMEDNLKIVRSRLNKPLTLTEKVVYGHLDDPTSSDMVRGETYLRLRPDRVAMQDATAQMALLQF
;
A
#
# COMPACT_ATOMS: atom_id res chain seq x y z
N GLY A 1 -85.98 3.95 -21.52
CA GLY A 1 -86.01 4.61 -20.21
C GLY A 1 -84.98 3.95 -19.33
N VAL A 2 -84.01 4.72 -18.86
CA VAL A 2 -82.95 4.32 -17.90
C VAL A 2 -83.61 4.06 -16.53
N PRO A 3 -83.15 3.09 -15.71
CA PRO A 3 -82.13 3.37 -14.67
C PRO A 3 -81.08 2.25 -14.51
N GLN A 4 -79.78 2.55 -14.59
CA GLN A 4 -78.89 2.94 -13.47
C GLN A 4 -78.35 1.72 -12.68
N LEU A 5 -77.08 1.38 -12.93
CA LEU A 5 -75.92 1.74 -12.08
C LEU A 5 -75.82 0.90 -10.81
N TRP A 6 -75.17 -0.25 -10.92
CA TRP A 6 -74.25 -0.76 -9.89
C TRP A 6 -73.40 -1.90 -10.48
N GLU A 7 -72.16 -1.97 -10.02
CA GLU A 7 -71.21 -3.09 -10.14
C GLU A 7 -70.60 -3.44 -11.50
N ALA A 8 -69.38 -2.96 -11.72
CA ALA A 8 -68.17 -3.80 -11.76
C ALA A 8 -67.02 -3.13 -12.54
N ALA A 9 -66.49 -2.02 -12.02
CA ALA A 9 -65.20 -1.50 -12.49
C ALA A 9 -64.07 -2.21 -11.72
N ARG A 10 -63.61 -3.33 -12.28
CA ARG A 10 -62.45 -4.07 -11.80
C ARG A 10 -61.16 -3.30 -12.08
N GLY A 11 -60.41 -3.07 -11.02
CA GLY A 11 -58.97 -2.82 -10.96
C GLY A 11 -58.58 -2.87 -9.47
N PRO A 12 -57.32 -3.15 -9.08
CA PRO A 12 -56.10 -3.09 -9.89
C PRO A 12 -55.16 -4.32 -9.70
N THR A 13 -53.99 -4.22 -10.33
CA THR A 13 -52.71 -4.84 -9.93
C THR A 13 -52.61 -6.37 -9.91
N LEU A 14 -51.92 -6.93 -10.91
CA LEU A 14 -50.88 -7.93 -10.67
C LEU A 14 -50.02 -8.13 -11.94
N ALA A 15 -48.72 -8.00 -11.73
CA ALA A 15 -47.64 -8.10 -12.68
C ALA A 15 -47.61 -9.42 -13.46
N MET A 16 -47.16 -9.39 -14.73
CA MET A 16 -46.32 -10.47 -15.25
C MET A 16 -45.50 -10.09 -16.50
N PHE A 17 -44.20 -9.88 -16.27
CA PHE A 17 -43.05 -10.36 -17.05
C PHE A 17 -43.04 -10.27 -18.59
N ALA A 18 -42.19 -9.39 -19.12
CA ALA A 18 -41.13 -9.75 -20.07
C ALA A 18 -40.19 -8.56 -20.37
N VAL A 19 -39.13 -8.40 -19.58
CA VAL A 19 -37.92 -7.70 -20.05
C VAL A 19 -36.75 -8.61 -19.80
N SER A 20 -36.21 -9.13 -20.89
CA SER A 20 -35.05 -10.01 -20.93
C SER A 20 -33.85 -9.32 -20.27
N ARG A 21 -33.47 -9.76 -19.06
CA ARG A 21 -32.18 -9.40 -18.47
C ARG A 21 -31.12 -10.29 -19.10
N LEU A 22 -30.49 -9.78 -20.16
CA LEU A 22 -29.19 -10.26 -20.59
C LEU A 22 -28.18 -9.99 -19.45
N VAL A 23 -27.99 -10.96 -18.56
CA VAL A 23 -26.94 -10.91 -17.55
C VAL A 23 -25.62 -11.08 -18.29
N ALA A 24 -24.96 -9.97 -18.60
CA ALA A 24 -23.57 -9.96 -19.01
C ALA A 24 -22.75 -10.59 -17.87
N ARG A 25 -22.33 -11.85 -18.07
CA ARG A 25 -21.30 -12.49 -17.25
C ARG A 25 -20.03 -11.68 -17.41
N ARG A 26 -19.81 -10.73 -16.51
CA ARG A 26 -18.51 -10.07 -16.36
C ARG A 26 -17.55 -11.15 -15.90
N ALA A 27 -16.83 -11.73 -16.85
CA ALA A 27 -15.74 -12.65 -16.58
C ALA A 27 -14.81 -11.96 -15.59
N ARG A 28 -14.87 -12.41 -14.33
CA ARG A 28 -13.78 -12.15 -13.39
C ARG A 28 -12.58 -12.82 -14.06
N ARG A 29 -11.59 -12.02 -14.46
CA ARG A 29 -10.29 -12.58 -14.83
C ARG A 29 -9.75 -13.20 -13.55
N ASP A 30 -10.00 -14.49 -13.37
CA ASP A 30 -9.32 -15.29 -12.36
C ASP A 30 -7.86 -15.35 -12.80
N VAL A 31 -7.07 -14.43 -12.26
CA VAL A 31 -5.61 -14.43 -12.43
C VAL A 31 -5.12 -15.63 -11.62
N PRO A 32 -4.50 -16.65 -12.25
CA PRO A 32 -4.10 -17.86 -11.54
C PRO A 32 -3.15 -17.50 -10.42
N GLU A 33 -3.43 -18.00 -9.21
CA GLU A 33 -2.67 -17.74 -7.97
C GLU A 33 -1.16 -17.99 -8.15
N ALA A 34 -0.81 -18.97 -8.98
CA ALA A 34 0.56 -19.28 -9.38
C ALA A 34 1.30 -18.07 -10.00
N SER A 35 0.64 -17.27 -10.83
CA SER A 35 1.26 -16.09 -11.46
C SER A 35 1.56 -14.97 -10.46
N ARG A 36 0.83 -14.90 -9.32
CA ARG A 36 1.17 -14.00 -8.21
C ARG A 36 2.34 -14.54 -7.40
N ALA A 37 2.42 -15.85 -7.19
CA ALA A 37 3.51 -16.47 -6.44
C ALA A 37 4.88 -16.30 -7.14
N PHE A 38 4.93 -16.40 -8.48
CA PHE A 38 6.16 -16.14 -9.24
C PHE A 38 6.61 -14.67 -9.16
N ALA A 39 5.66 -13.71 -9.16
CA ALA A 39 5.97 -12.30 -9.00
C ALA A 39 6.45 -11.95 -7.57
N ALA A 40 6.04 -12.71 -6.55
CA ALA A 40 6.52 -12.55 -5.19
C ALA A 40 7.92 -13.17 -4.97
N ALA A 41 8.29 -14.19 -5.77
CA ALA A 41 9.60 -14.82 -5.72
C ALA A 41 10.68 -14.00 -6.44
N ALA A 42 10.31 -13.24 -7.49
CA ALA A 42 11.21 -12.27 -8.11
C ALA A 42 11.30 -11.02 -7.22
N GLY A 43 12.51 -10.65 -6.80
CA GLY A 43 12.73 -9.42 -6.04
C GLY A 43 12.18 -8.20 -6.79
N VAL A 44 11.58 -7.26 -6.06
CA VAL A 44 11.04 -6.03 -6.64
C VAL A 44 12.16 -4.99 -6.73
N PRO A 45 12.51 -4.51 -7.93
CA PRO A 45 13.55 -3.51 -8.08
C PRO A 45 13.11 -2.16 -7.51
N MET A 46 14.07 -1.42 -6.98
CA MET A 46 13.91 -0.09 -6.38
C MET A 46 13.50 0.99 -7.39
N SER A 47 13.88 0.81 -8.65
CA SER A 47 13.60 1.72 -9.75
C SER A 47 13.76 0.99 -11.08
N LYS A 48 13.24 1.59 -12.16
CA LYS A 48 13.50 1.12 -13.54
C LYS A 48 14.98 1.25 -13.93
N PHE A 49 15.70 2.15 -13.27
CA PHE A 49 17.10 2.48 -13.57
C PHE A 49 18.10 1.64 -12.77
N GLU A 50 17.63 0.91 -11.75
CA GLU A 50 18.46 0.10 -10.84
C GLU A 50 17.80 -1.28 -10.68
N PRO A 51 17.85 -2.15 -11.71
CA PRO A 51 17.16 -3.44 -11.66
C PRO A 51 17.77 -4.41 -10.63
N GLU A 52 19.05 -4.24 -10.31
CA GLU A 52 19.78 -5.09 -9.35
C GLU A 52 19.49 -4.73 -7.88
N GLU A 53 19.06 -3.49 -7.62
CA GLU A 53 18.79 -3.00 -6.25
C GLU A 53 17.38 -3.40 -5.83
N LEU A 54 17.27 -4.38 -4.93
CA LEU A 54 16.00 -4.97 -4.52
C LEU A 54 15.45 -4.32 -3.25
N ILE A 55 14.16 -3.97 -3.27
CA ILE A 55 13.49 -3.36 -2.11
C ILE A 55 13.19 -4.39 -1.00
N ASN A 56 13.10 -5.66 -1.35
CA ASN A 56 12.75 -6.74 -0.43
C ASN A 56 13.76 -6.84 0.74
N GLU A 57 15.05 -6.69 0.44
CA GLU A 57 16.11 -6.74 1.46
C GLU A 57 16.03 -5.55 2.43
N ARG A 58 15.69 -4.36 1.91
CA ARG A 58 15.52 -3.14 2.70
C ARG A 58 14.31 -3.24 3.63
N TYR A 59 13.17 -3.73 3.13
CA TYR A 59 11.99 -3.98 3.97
C TYR A 59 12.27 -5.04 5.05
N LYS A 60 13.01 -6.09 4.72
CA LYS A 60 13.42 -7.12 5.70
C LYS A 60 14.28 -6.51 6.81
N ARG A 61 15.32 -5.75 6.45
CA ARG A 61 16.18 -5.05 7.41
C ARG A 61 15.37 -4.06 8.27
N MET A 62 14.47 -3.31 7.64
CA MET A 62 13.60 -2.38 8.35
C MET A 62 12.72 -3.10 9.38
N GLU A 63 12.16 -4.26 9.03
CA GLU A 63 11.35 -5.06 9.94
C GLU A 63 12.16 -5.57 11.13
N ASP A 64 13.37 -6.07 10.89
CA ASP A 64 14.26 -6.57 11.94
C ASP A 64 14.69 -5.46 12.91
N ASN A 65 15.04 -4.29 12.37
CA ASN A 65 15.32 -3.09 13.17
C ASN A 65 14.11 -2.69 14.02
N LEU A 66 12.91 -2.70 13.44
CA LEU A 66 11.69 -2.33 14.15
C LEU A 66 11.30 -3.31 15.26
N LYS A 67 11.63 -4.60 15.14
CA LYS A 67 11.43 -5.57 16.23
C LYS A 67 12.25 -5.17 17.47
N ILE A 68 13.51 -4.80 17.27
CA ILE A 68 14.42 -4.35 18.33
C ILE A 68 13.93 -3.02 18.93
N VAL A 69 13.55 -2.07 18.08
CA VAL A 69 13.11 -0.75 18.55
C VAL A 69 11.80 -0.84 19.35
N ARG A 70 10.87 -1.70 18.92
CA ARG A 70 9.60 -1.92 19.64
C ARG A 70 9.81 -2.50 21.03
N SER A 71 10.73 -3.47 21.18
CA SER A 71 11.02 -4.07 22.49
C SER A 71 11.72 -3.09 23.44
N ARG A 72 12.50 -2.15 22.91
CA ARG A 72 13.18 -1.11 23.71
C ARG A 72 12.24 0.02 24.15
N LEU A 73 11.42 0.53 23.24
CA LEU A 73 10.60 1.73 23.51
C LEU A 73 9.24 1.41 24.17
N ASN A 74 8.73 0.17 24.07
CA ASN A 74 7.47 -0.29 24.66
C ASN A 74 6.26 0.66 24.46
N LYS A 75 6.22 1.35 23.32
CA LYS A 75 5.17 2.31 22.96
C LYS A 75 4.77 2.15 21.49
N PRO A 76 3.53 2.52 21.11
CA PRO A 76 3.14 2.54 19.71
C PRO A 76 3.97 3.56 18.94
N LEU A 77 4.51 3.13 17.78
CA LEU A 77 5.32 3.98 16.90
C LEU A 77 4.47 4.61 15.81
N THR A 78 4.70 5.89 15.53
CA THR A 78 4.10 6.58 14.37
C THR A 78 4.71 6.06 13.07
N LEU A 79 4.09 6.37 11.92
CA LEU A 79 4.66 5.98 10.61
C LEU A 79 6.06 6.58 10.42
N THR A 80 6.23 7.86 10.73
CA THR A 80 7.53 8.55 10.63
C THR A 80 8.58 7.87 11.50
N GLU A 81 8.25 7.51 12.74
CA GLU A 81 9.17 6.76 13.61
C GLU A 81 9.52 5.39 13.04
N LYS A 82 8.56 4.68 12.44
CA LYS A 82 8.83 3.38 11.83
C LYS A 82 9.81 3.50 10.67
N VAL A 83 9.66 4.51 9.82
CA VAL A 83 10.59 4.74 8.71
C VAL A 83 11.95 5.17 9.26
N VAL A 84 12.02 6.18 10.13
CA VAL A 84 13.30 6.70 10.64
C VAL A 84 14.04 5.64 11.45
N TYR A 85 13.39 5.00 12.44
CA TYR A 85 14.02 3.98 13.28
C TYR A 85 14.29 2.68 12.54
N GLY A 86 13.52 2.40 11.49
CA GLY A 86 13.77 1.30 10.58
C GLY A 86 15.10 1.43 9.83
N HIS A 87 15.62 2.64 9.63
CA HIS A 87 16.88 2.91 8.94
C HIS A 87 18.06 3.19 9.90
N LEU A 88 17.94 2.83 11.18
CA LEU A 88 19.06 2.94 12.12
C LEU A 88 20.23 2.04 11.71
N ASP A 89 21.44 2.56 11.89
CA ASP A 89 22.67 1.82 11.70
C ASP A 89 22.83 0.73 12.77
N ASP A 90 22.68 1.13 14.04
CA ASP A 90 22.68 0.24 15.21
C ASP A 90 21.40 0.46 16.04
N PRO A 91 20.37 -0.39 15.89
CA PRO A 91 19.11 -0.28 16.64
C PRO A 91 19.24 -0.68 18.12
N THR A 92 20.35 -1.29 18.55
CA THR A 92 20.58 -1.79 19.90
C THR A 92 21.21 -0.76 20.83
N SER A 93 22.21 -0.03 20.34
CA SER A 93 22.95 0.96 21.15
C SER A 93 22.43 2.39 21.00
N SER A 94 21.66 2.69 19.94
CA SER A 94 21.20 4.06 19.70
C SER A 94 20.28 4.57 20.80
N ASP A 95 20.55 5.77 21.30
CA ASP A 95 19.61 6.53 22.13
C ASP A 95 18.52 7.15 21.24
N MET A 96 17.27 7.05 21.68
CA MET A 96 16.10 7.37 20.85
C MET A 96 15.21 8.42 21.51
N VAL A 97 15.82 9.53 21.93
CA VAL A 97 15.12 10.66 22.55
C VAL A 97 14.76 11.69 21.49
N ARG A 98 13.46 11.92 21.32
CA ARG A 98 12.94 12.86 20.31
C ARG A 98 13.40 14.28 20.62
N GLY A 99 14.00 14.94 19.63
CA GLY A 99 14.44 16.34 19.75
C GLY A 99 15.76 16.54 20.47
N GLU A 100 16.38 15.47 20.99
CA GLU A 100 17.64 15.54 21.74
C GLU A 100 18.74 14.74 21.06
N THR A 101 18.46 13.50 20.66
CA THR A 101 19.51 12.61 20.13
C THR A 101 19.69 12.74 18.63
N TYR A 102 20.95 12.80 18.19
CA TYR A 102 21.32 12.63 16.79
C TYR A 102 21.34 11.15 16.42
N LEU A 103 20.54 10.76 15.42
CA LEU A 103 20.44 9.39 14.96
C LEU A 103 21.44 9.12 13.83
N ARG A 104 22.13 7.99 13.92
CA ARG A 104 22.95 7.45 12.83
C ARG A 104 22.06 6.61 11.93
N LEU A 105 21.77 7.13 10.74
CA LEU A 105 20.86 6.53 9.78
C LEU A 105 21.62 6.04 8.54
N ARG A 106 21.08 5.00 7.91
CA ARG A 106 21.51 4.56 6.58
C ARG A 106 20.44 4.93 5.55
N PRO A 107 20.57 6.07 4.85
CA PRO A 107 19.65 6.41 3.78
C PRO A 107 19.80 5.42 2.62
N ASP A 108 18.69 5.14 1.95
CA ASP A 108 18.67 4.18 0.85
C ASP A 108 19.21 4.73 -0.46
N ARG A 109 19.04 6.04 -0.68
CA ARG A 109 19.42 6.73 -1.92
C ARG A 109 19.70 8.20 -1.64
N VAL A 110 20.55 8.80 -2.47
CA VAL A 110 20.84 10.23 -2.49
C VAL A 110 20.47 10.77 -3.85
N ALA A 111 19.69 11.85 -3.87
CA ALA A 111 19.40 12.60 -5.08
C ALA A 111 20.00 14.00 -4.92
N MET A 112 20.68 14.48 -5.95
CA MET A 112 21.34 15.79 -5.96
C MET A 112 20.76 16.63 -7.09
N GLN A 113 20.64 17.93 -6.87
CA GLN A 113 20.16 18.89 -7.87
C GLN A 113 21.35 19.69 -8.40
N ASP A 114 21.35 20.04 -9.69
CA ASP A 114 22.50 20.64 -10.40
C ASP A 114 23.15 21.83 -9.67
N ALA A 115 22.37 22.64 -8.94
CA ALA A 115 22.88 23.79 -8.17
C ALA A 115 23.74 23.39 -6.96
N THR A 116 23.50 22.22 -6.36
CA THR A 116 24.21 21.73 -5.17
C THR A 116 25.09 20.51 -5.47
N ALA A 117 24.83 19.81 -6.57
CA ALA A 117 25.55 18.63 -6.98
C ALA A 117 27.03 18.92 -7.28
N GLN A 118 27.32 20.06 -7.89
CA GLN A 118 28.70 20.42 -8.28
C GLN A 118 29.65 20.44 -7.07
N MET A 119 29.27 21.13 -6.00
CA MET A 119 30.13 21.24 -4.82
C MET A 119 30.25 19.92 -4.06
N ALA A 120 29.16 19.16 -3.98
CA ALA A 120 29.18 17.90 -3.24
C ALA A 120 29.93 16.78 -3.99
N LEU A 121 29.97 16.79 -5.33
CA LEU A 121 30.86 15.90 -6.10
C LEU A 121 32.35 16.23 -5.91
N LEU A 122 32.70 17.50 -5.69
CA LEU A 122 34.10 17.89 -5.44
C LEU A 122 34.61 17.46 -4.06
N GLN A 123 33.70 17.21 -3.12
CA GLN A 123 34.02 16.83 -1.74
C GLN A 123 33.92 15.32 -1.48
N PHE A 124 33.42 14.55 -2.45
CA PHE A 124 33.27 13.11 -2.37
C PHE A 124 34.58 12.40 -2.67
#